data_AF-A0A562EU40-F1
#
_entry.id   AF-A0A562EU40-F1
#
_cell.length_a   1.000
_cell.length_b   1.000
_cell.length_c   1.000
_cell.angle_alpha   90.00
_cell.angle_beta   90.00
_cell.angle_gamma   90.00
#
_symmetry.space_group_name_H-M   'P 1'
#
loop_
_entity.id
_entity.type
_entity.pdbx_description
1 polymer ?
#
loop_
_entity_poly.entity_id
_entity_poly.type
_entity_poly.pdbx_seq_one_letter_code
_entity_poly.pdbx_strand_id
1 'polypeptide(L)' 'MTRSLSGDLRGRVIAAIEDGVSTREAARRFRIGISTAGAWYRRY' A
#
# COMPACT_ATOMS: atom_id res chain seq x y z
N MET A 1 -15.14 -1.48 -19.16
CA MET A 1 -13.78 -1.49 -18.58
C MET A 1 -13.89 -1.75 -17.10
N THR A 2 -13.77 -3.02 -16.72
CA THR A 2 -13.98 -3.50 -15.36
C THR A 2 -12.95 -2.87 -14.43
N ARG A 3 -13.45 -2.11 -13.45
CA ARG A 3 -12.66 -1.51 -12.37
C ARG A 3 -11.94 -2.62 -11.59
N SER A 4 -10.71 -2.92 -11.97
CA SER A 4 -9.75 -3.64 -11.11
C SER A 4 -9.27 -2.70 -9.99
N LEU A 5 -10.21 -2.19 -9.18
CA LEU A 5 -9.89 -1.37 -8.01
C LEU A 5 -9.39 -2.22 -6.83
N SER A 6 -9.52 -3.55 -6.91
CA SER A 6 -9.05 -4.52 -5.89
C SER A 6 -7.79 -5.30 -6.27
N GLY A 7 -7.28 -5.21 -7.51
CA GLY A 7 -6.16 -6.04 -7.97
C GLY A 7 -4.81 -5.71 -7.33
N ASP A 8 -4.50 -4.42 -7.16
CA ASP A 8 -3.17 -3.98 -6.70
C ASP A 8 -3.25 -3.08 -5.48
N LEU A 9 -3.94 -3.53 -4.43
CA LEU A 9 -3.85 -2.86 -3.12
C LEU A 9 -2.39 -2.74 -2.67
N ARG A 10 -1.60 -3.80 -2.92
CA ARG A 10 -0.16 -3.82 -2.64
C ARG A 10 0.61 -2.82 -3.50
N GLY A 11 0.40 -2.82 -4.81
CA GLY A 11 1.04 -1.86 -5.72
C GLY A 11 0.71 -0.41 -5.37
N ARG A 12 -0.53 -0.12 -4.98
CA ARG A 12 -0.93 1.24 -4.54
C ARG A 12 -0.34 1.65 -3.21
N VAL A 13 -0.21 0.72 -2.26
CA VAL A 13 0.45 0.99 -0.98
C VAL A 13 1.93 1.26 -1.21
N ILE A 14 2.61 0.46 -2.04
CA ILE A 14 4.03 0.64 -2.37
C ILE A 14 4.23 1.96 -3.13
N ALA A 15 3.43 2.24 -4.16
CA ALA A 15 3.52 3.50 -4.91
C ALA A 15 3.29 4.72 -4.02
N ALA A 16 2.35 4.66 -3.08
CA ALA A 16 2.18 5.73 -2.10
C ALA A 16 3.41 5.89 -1.20
N ILE A 17 4.04 4.78 -0.79
CA ILE A 17 5.26 4.83 0.00
C ILE A 17 6.44 5.42 -0.80
N GLU A 18 6.56 5.05 -2.07
CA GLU A 18 7.56 5.62 -3.00
C GLU A 18 7.32 7.11 -3.29
N ASP A 19 6.07 7.56 -3.30
CA ASP A 19 5.69 8.98 -3.39
C ASP A 19 6.10 9.79 -2.15
N GLY A 20 6.65 9.14 -1.12
CA GLY A 20 7.12 9.76 0.12
C GLY A 20 6.15 9.65 1.29
N VAL A 21 5.04 8.92 1.12
CA VAL A 21 4.09 8.66 2.21
C VAL A 21 4.70 7.64 3.18
N SER A 22 4.75 7.94 4.47
CA SER A 22 5.23 6.96 5.45
C SER A 22 4.38 5.69 5.45
N THR A 23 4.98 4.53 5.67
CA THR A 23 4.30 3.22 5.73
C THR A 23 3.07 3.21 6.64
N ARG A 24 3.15 3.93 7.76
CA ARG A 24 2.03 4.18 8.69
C ARG A 24 0.85 4.92 8.04
N GLU A 25 1.16 5.95 7.28
CA GLU A 25 0.18 6.83 6.66
C GLU A 25 -0.49 6.12 5.47
N ALA A 26 0.30 5.41 4.67
CA ALA A 26 -0.23 4.50 3.66
C ALA A 26 -1.15 3.44 4.29
N ALA A 27 -0.73 2.82 5.40
CA ALA A 27 -1.55 1.84 6.11
C ALA A 27 -2.91 2.41 6.58
N ARG A 28 -2.92 3.64 7.15
CA ARG A 28 -4.17 4.33 7.50
C ARG A 28 -5.03 4.63 6.26
N ARG A 29 -4.43 5.13 5.18
CA ARG A 29 -5.12 5.53 3.93
C ARG A 29 -5.76 4.34 3.22
N PHE A 30 -5.11 3.19 3.26
CA PHE A 30 -5.57 1.94 2.66
C PHE A 30 -6.32 1.02 3.63
N ARG A 31 -6.49 1.44 4.90
CA ARG A 31 -7.09 0.65 5.99
C ARG A 31 -6.50 -0.76 6.13
N ILE A 32 -5.18 -0.86 6.03
CA ILE A 32 -4.42 -2.09 6.25
C ILE A 32 -3.60 -1.98 7.54
N GLY A 33 -3.14 -3.12 8.06
CA GLY A 33 -2.20 -3.14 9.17
C GLY A 33 -0.86 -2.50 8.78
N ILE A 34 -0.27 -1.70 9.68
CA ILE A 34 1.07 -1.13 9.48
C ILE A 34 2.10 -2.24 9.24
N SER A 35 1.98 -3.36 9.97
CA SER A 35 2.80 -4.55 9.78
C SER A 35 2.67 -5.15 8.37
N THR A 36 1.47 -5.13 7.80
CA THR A 36 1.20 -5.60 6.43
C THR A 36 1.86 -4.67 5.39
N ALA A 37 1.69 -3.36 5.54
CA ALA A 37 2.33 -2.38 4.67
C ALA A 37 3.87 -2.49 4.73
N GLY A 38 4.44 -2.63 5.93
CA GLY A 38 5.87 -2.82 6.12
C GLY A 38 6.40 -4.15 5.57
N ALA A 39 5.64 -5.24 5.71
CA ALA A 39 5.98 -6.53 5.12
C ALA A 39 5.97 -6.49 3.58
N TRP A 40 5.02 -5.75 3.00
CA TRP A 40 4.94 -5.57 1.55
C TRP A 40 6.10 -4.77 0.98
N TYR A 41 6.50 -3.70 1.67
CA TYR A 41 7.65 -2.87 1.33
C TYR A 41 8.99 -3.60 1.55
N ARG A 42 9.11 -4.44 2.58
CA ARG A 42 10.33 -5.27 2.79
C ARG A 42 10.48 -6.37 1.74
N ARG A 43 9.37 -6.84 1.16
CA ARG A 43 9.33 -7.93 0.17
C ARG A 43 9.27 -7.42 -1.27
N TYR A 44 9.39 -6.12 -1.50
CA TYR A 44 9.53 -5.49 -2.80
C TYR A 44 10.86 -4.74 -2.81
#